data_AF-A0A843GLT2-F1
#
_entry.id   AF-A0A843GLT2-F1
#
_cell.length_a   1.000
_cell.length_b   1.000
_cell.length_c   1.000
_cell.angle_alpha   90.00
_cell.angle_beta   90.00
_cell.angle_gamma   90.00
#
_symmetry.space_group_name_H-M   'P 1'
#
loop_
_entity.id
_entity.type
_entity.pdbx_description
1 polymer ?
#
loop_
_entity_poly.entity_id
_entity_poly.type
_entity_poly.pdbx_seq_one_letter_code
_entity_poly.pdbx_strand_id
1 'polypeptide(L)'
;SDMKIESVDDAKEAAYKIGEYCNVMITGGHLNGTNIIYNKEKDELSTLHQDLIKTDNLHGTGCSLSAAICANLVLLNEKNENSLDEDNLKIAIEKSTKFIFEAVKNGRYGTLNPNFNSKVL
;
A
#
# COMPACT_ATOMS: atom_id res chain seq x y z
N SER A 1 5.80 -17.93 15.37
CA SER A 1 4.47 -17.34 15.10
C SER A 1 3.69 -18.34 14.26
N ASP A 2 2.54 -18.81 14.75
CA ASP A 2 1.79 -19.96 14.18
C ASP A 2 0.48 -19.56 13.48
N MET A 3 0.24 -18.26 13.26
CA MET A 3 -0.98 -17.79 12.60
C MET A 3 -0.83 -17.92 11.07
N LYS A 4 -1.64 -18.80 10.48
CA LYS A 4 -1.81 -18.86 9.02
C LYS A 4 -2.79 -17.77 8.57
N ILE A 5 -2.55 -17.22 7.39
CA ILE A 5 -3.43 -16.21 6.77
C ILE A 5 -4.05 -16.85 5.53
N GLU A 6 -5.31 -17.29 5.64
CA GLU A 6 -6.04 -17.98 4.56
C GLU A 6 -7.27 -17.17 4.11
N SER A 7 -7.66 -16.16 4.88
CA SER A 7 -8.80 -15.29 4.60
C SER A 7 -8.50 -13.81 4.87
N VAL A 8 -9.41 -12.95 4.38
CA VAL A 8 -9.40 -11.52 4.71
C VAL A 8 -9.55 -11.29 6.21
N ASP A 9 -10.33 -12.11 6.90
CA ASP A 9 -10.54 -11.94 8.35
C ASP A 9 -9.31 -12.37 9.16
N ASP A 10 -8.58 -13.41 8.74
CA ASP A 10 -7.28 -13.74 9.35
C ASP A 10 -6.28 -12.59 9.18
N ALA A 11 -6.27 -11.96 8.00
CA ALA A 11 -5.42 -10.81 7.74
C ALA A 11 -5.82 -9.59 8.59
N LYS A 12 -7.11 -9.38 8.84
CA LYS A 12 -7.59 -8.34 9.78
C LYS A 12 -7.12 -8.60 11.21
N GLU A 13 -7.24 -9.83 11.69
CA GLU A 13 -6.76 -10.20 13.03
C GLU A 13 -5.22 -10.05 13.14
N ALA A 14 -4.49 -10.44 12.09
CA ALA A 14 -3.05 -10.23 12.05
C ALA A 14 -2.67 -8.74 12.04
N ALA A 15 -3.39 -7.92 11.26
CA ALA A 15 -3.19 -6.48 11.21
C ALA A 15 -3.45 -5.83 12.57
N TYR A 16 -4.49 -6.25 13.29
CA TYR A 16 -4.79 -5.77 14.64
C TYR A 16 -3.68 -6.13 15.64
N LYS A 17 -3.20 -7.39 15.64
CA LYS A 17 -2.09 -7.84 16.53
C LYS A 17 -0.78 -7.11 16.27
N ILE A 18 -0.41 -6.89 15.00
CA ILE A 18 0.78 -6.10 14.64
C ILE A 18 0.53 -4.61 14.95
N GLY A 19 -0.72 -4.18 14.84
CA GLY A 19 -1.22 -2.84 15.10
C GLY A 19 -0.92 -2.31 16.49
N GLU A 20 -0.77 -3.19 17.48
CA GLU A 20 -0.31 -2.83 18.82
C GLU A 20 1.04 -2.08 18.80
N TYR A 21 1.87 -2.30 17.77
CA TYR A 21 3.20 -1.71 17.66
C TYR A 21 3.23 -0.51 16.70
N CYS A 22 2.58 -0.59 15.54
CA CYS A 22 2.67 0.44 14.51
C CYS A 22 1.46 0.46 13.56
N ASN A 23 1.42 1.42 12.65
CA ASN A 23 0.52 1.37 11.50
C ASN A 23 0.86 0.15 10.62
N VAL A 24 -0.17 -0.53 10.11
CA VAL A 24 0.00 -1.79 9.36
C VAL A 24 -0.70 -1.71 8.02
N MET A 25 -0.02 -2.23 6.99
CA MET A 25 -0.66 -2.60 5.72
C MET A 25 -0.28 -4.04 5.40
N ILE A 26 -1.27 -4.93 5.26
CA ILE A 26 -1.09 -6.28 4.73
C ILE A 26 -1.55 -6.27 3.28
N THR A 27 -0.65 -6.60 2.35
CA THR A 27 -0.92 -6.54 0.92
C THR A 27 -1.82 -7.68 0.46
N GLY A 28 -2.83 -7.34 -0.33
CA GLY A 28 -3.95 -8.20 -0.64
C GLY A 28 -3.74 -9.19 -1.78
N GLY A 29 -2.51 -9.39 -2.28
CA GLY A 29 -2.26 -10.18 -3.50
C GLY A 29 -2.98 -11.54 -3.51
N HIS A 30 -2.79 -12.34 -2.47
CA HIS A 30 -3.50 -13.63 -2.29
C HIS A 30 -4.92 -13.50 -1.72
N LEU A 31 -5.29 -12.31 -1.25
CA LEU A 31 -6.61 -11.95 -0.70
C LEU A 31 -7.49 -11.28 -1.77
N ASN A 32 -7.35 -11.72 -3.03
CA ASN A 32 -8.08 -11.17 -4.17
C ASN A 32 -7.99 -9.64 -4.28
N GLY A 33 -6.77 -9.09 -4.13
CA GLY A 33 -6.51 -7.65 -4.21
C GLY A 33 -6.99 -6.83 -3.00
N THR A 34 -7.43 -7.47 -1.92
CA THR A 34 -7.95 -6.77 -0.73
C THR A 34 -6.83 -6.48 0.25
N ASN A 35 -6.33 -5.25 0.25
CA ASN A 35 -5.34 -4.79 1.23
C ASN A 35 -6.03 -4.50 2.56
N ILE A 36 -5.41 -4.90 3.67
CA ILE A 36 -5.87 -4.60 5.03
C ILE A 36 -5.00 -3.50 5.60
N ILE A 37 -5.62 -2.49 6.19
CA ILE A 37 -4.93 -1.33 6.75
C ILE A 37 -5.38 -1.17 8.19
N TYR A 38 -4.42 -1.05 9.10
CA TYR A 38 -4.68 -0.68 10.49
C TYR A 38 -3.98 0.66 10.79
N ASN A 39 -4.76 1.66 11.16
CA ASN A 39 -4.30 2.95 11.63
C ASN A 39 -4.27 2.93 13.16
N LYS A 40 -3.07 2.91 13.74
CA LYS A 40 -2.86 2.84 15.18
C LYS A 40 -3.29 4.12 15.90
N GLU A 41 -3.13 5.28 15.27
CA GLU A 41 -3.47 6.57 15.88
C GLU A 41 -4.98 6.73 16.06
N LYS A 42 -5.76 6.15 15.13
CA LYS A 42 -7.23 6.18 15.13
C LYS A 42 -7.88 4.93 15.70
N ASP A 43 -7.09 3.90 16.03
CA ASP A 43 -7.56 2.54 16.33
C ASP A 43 -8.58 2.04 15.28
N GLU A 44 -8.24 2.24 14.01
CA GLU A 44 -9.16 1.99 12.89
C GLU A 44 -8.63 0.91 11.96
N LEU A 45 -9.46 -0.09 11.70
CA LEU A 45 -9.23 -1.12 10.69
C LEU A 45 -10.05 -0.79 9.43
N SER A 46 -9.39 -0.75 8.28
CA SER A 46 -10.02 -0.50 6.98
C SER A 46 -9.48 -1.43 5.90
N THR A 47 -10.16 -1.47 4.75
CA THR A 47 -9.76 -2.28 3.60
C THR A 47 -9.68 -1.43 2.34
N LEU A 48 -8.69 -1.70 1.49
CA LEU A 48 -8.55 -1.09 0.17
C LEU A 48 -8.47 -2.19 -0.89
N HIS A 49 -9.52 -2.29 -1.72
CA HIS A 49 -9.50 -3.19 -2.86
C HIS A 49 -8.71 -2.58 -4.03
N GLN A 50 -7.89 -3.41 -4.68
CA GLN A 50 -7.14 -3.06 -5.86
C GLN A 50 -7.37 -4.09 -6.96
N ASP A 51 -7.60 -3.62 -8.18
CA ASP A 51 -7.67 -4.47 -9.36
C ASP A 51 -6.35 -5.23 -9.57
N LEU A 52 -6.45 -6.52 -9.83
CA LEU A 52 -5.31 -7.36 -10.17
C LEU A 52 -5.08 -7.34 -11.69
N ILE A 53 -3.83 -7.14 -12.11
CA ILE A 53 -3.42 -7.23 -13.52
C ILE A 53 -2.73 -8.58 -13.74
N LYS A 54 -3.14 -9.30 -14.79
CA LYS A 54 -2.42 -10.51 -15.24
C LYS A 54 -1.12 -10.10 -15.93
N THR A 55 0.01 -10.19 -15.22
CA THR A 55 1.35 -9.89 -15.74
C THR A 55 2.42 -10.50 -14.83
N ASP A 56 3.61 -10.71 -15.40
CA ASP A 56 4.80 -11.16 -14.66
C ASP A 56 5.68 -9.98 -14.19
N ASN A 57 5.28 -8.73 -14.49
CA ASN A 57 6.01 -7.51 -14.13
C ASN A 57 5.89 -7.13 -12.64
N LEU A 58 6.10 -8.10 -11.75
CA LEU A 58 5.85 -7.98 -10.32
C LEU A 58 7.13 -7.78 -9.50
N HIS A 59 8.31 -7.98 -10.10
CA HIS A 59 9.58 -7.74 -9.42
C HIS A 59 9.69 -6.27 -9.00
N GLY A 60 9.98 -6.05 -7.72
CA GLY A 60 10.15 -4.74 -7.11
C GLY A 60 8.88 -4.10 -6.55
N THR A 61 7.71 -4.72 -6.68
CA THR A 61 6.40 -4.12 -6.30
C THR A 61 6.33 -3.79 -4.83
N GLY A 62 6.74 -4.71 -3.95
CA GLY A 62 6.78 -4.46 -2.50
C GLY A 62 7.70 -3.30 -2.12
N CYS A 63 8.96 -3.33 -2.55
CA CYS A 63 9.93 -2.27 -2.25
C CYS A 63 9.46 -0.90 -2.76
N SER A 64 8.93 -0.87 -3.99
CA SER A 64 8.44 0.36 -4.61
C SER A 64 7.19 0.88 -3.90
N LEU A 65 6.29 0.00 -3.46
CA LEU A 65 5.10 0.37 -2.69
C LEU A 65 5.50 1.01 -1.36
N SER A 66 6.40 0.38 -0.61
CA SER A 66 6.90 0.92 0.67
C SER A 66 7.59 2.27 0.48
N ALA A 67 8.42 2.42 -0.56
CA ALA A 67 9.08 3.68 -0.88
C ALA A 67 8.06 4.78 -1.26
N ALA A 68 7.05 4.45 -2.07
CA ALA A 68 6.00 5.38 -2.45
C ALA A 68 5.15 5.82 -1.26
N ILE A 69 4.80 4.91 -0.34
CA ILE A 69 4.05 5.25 0.88
C ILE A 69 4.85 6.21 1.74
N CYS A 70 6.13 5.90 1.98
CA CYS A 70 7.04 6.77 2.74
C CYS A 70 7.12 8.17 2.13
N ALA A 71 7.37 8.28 0.82
CA ALA A 71 7.47 9.55 0.12
C ALA A 71 6.16 10.36 0.19
N ASN A 72 5.01 9.71 -0.02
CA ASN A 72 3.71 10.40 0.08
C ASN A 72 3.42 10.87 1.51
N LEU A 73 3.75 10.08 2.53
CA LEU A 73 3.58 10.49 3.93
C LEU A 73 4.39 11.74 4.26
N VAL A 74 5.68 11.77 3.87
CA VAL A 74 6.53 12.96 4.06
C VAL A 74 5.92 14.18 3.38
N LEU A 75 5.58 14.06 2.09
CA LEU A 75 5.01 15.17 1.31
C LEU A 75 3.66 15.68 1.85
N LEU A 76 2.82 14.80 2.40
CA LEU A 76 1.54 15.17 2.99
C LEU A 76 1.73 15.84 4.35
N ASN A 77 2.60 15.30 5.19
CA ASN A 77 2.90 15.86 6.50
C ASN A 77 3.53 17.25 6.41
N GLU A 78 4.39 17.51 5.41
CA GLU A 78 4.96 18.84 5.15
C GLU A 78 3.91 19.87 4.67
N LYS A 79 2.84 19.42 4.00
CA LYS A 79 1.78 20.31 3.48
C LYS A 79 0.68 20.58 4.51
N ASN A 80 0.47 19.66 5.44
CA ASN A 80 -0.66 19.64 6.36
C ASN A 80 -0.37 20.27 7.72
N GLU A 81 0.62 21.19 7.82
CA GLU A 81 0.87 21.96 9.06
C GLU A 81 -0.39 22.70 9.58
N ASN A 82 -1.49 22.83 8.80
CA ASN A 82 -2.69 23.57 9.16
C ASN A 82 -4.04 22.82 9.00
N SER A 83 -4.08 21.52 8.72
CA SER A 83 -5.36 20.78 8.58
C SER A 83 -5.46 19.58 9.53
N LEU A 84 -6.36 19.66 10.50
CA LEU A 84 -6.57 18.63 11.53
C LEU A 84 -7.37 17.40 11.05
N ASP A 85 -7.97 17.43 9.85
CA ASP A 85 -8.95 16.42 9.41
C ASP A 85 -8.49 15.47 8.28
N GLU A 86 -7.28 15.62 7.72
CA GLU A 86 -6.81 14.74 6.63
C GLU A 86 -6.15 13.45 7.16
N ASP A 87 -6.66 12.28 6.72
CA ASP A 87 -6.01 10.99 6.96
C ASP A 87 -4.83 10.78 6.00
N ASN A 88 -3.68 11.35 6.35
CA ASN A 88 -2.47 11.27 5.54
C ASN A 88 -2.05 9.83 5.25
N LEU A 89 -2.26 8.90 6.19
CA LEU A 89 -1.93 7.49 5.99
C LEU A 89 -2.80 6.87 4.89
N LYS A 90 -4.11 7.06 4.97
CA LYS A 90 -5.05 6.56 3.95
C LYS A 90 -4.75 7.16 2.58
N ILE A 91 -4.54 8.47 2.51
CA ILE A 91 -4.22 9.18 1.25
C ILE A 91 -2.89 8.68 0.67
N ALA A 92 -1.85 8.50 1.50
CA ALA A 92 -0.56 8.01 1.07
C ALA A 92 -0.66 6.58 0.51
N ILE A 93 -1.39 5.69 1.18
CA ILE A 93 -1.60 4.31 0.72
C ILE A 93 -2.37 4.31 -0.61
N GLU A 94 -3.46 5.07 -0.74
CA GLU A 94 -4.25 5.13 -1.98
C GLU A 94 -3.43 5.64 -3.16
N LYS A 95 -2.67 6.75 -2.98
CA LYS A 95 -1.80 7.29 -4.02
C LYS A 95 -0.71 6.31 -4.43
N SER A 96 -0.08 5.65 -3.46
CA SER A 96 1.00 4.69 -3.69
C SER A 96 0.50 3.45 -4.39
N THR A 97 -0.65 2.93 -3.99
CA THR A 97 -1.27 1.75 -4.60
C THR A 97 -1.61 2.01 -6.07
N LYS A 98 -2.16 3.19 -6.40
CA LYS A 98 -2.40 3.63 -7.78
C LYS A 98 -1.11 3.76 -8.59
N PHE A 99 -0.07 4.36 -8.00
CA PHE A 99 1.25 4.46 -8.64
C PHE A 99 1.82 3.08 -8.99
N ILE A 100 1.75 2.12 -8.07
CA ILE A 100 2.25 0.77 -8.29
C ILE A 100 1.46 0.03 -9.36
N PHE A 101 0.13 0.19 -9.40
CA PHE A 101 -0.69 -0.37 -10.46
C PHE A 101 -0.21 0.07 -11.85
N GLU A 102 -0.01 1.37 -12.04
CA GLU A 102 0.47 1.92 -13.31
C GLU A 102 1.93 1.53 -13.60
N ALA A 103 2.79 1.45 -12.58
CA ALA A 103 4.17 1.00 -12.75
C ALA A 103 4.25 -0.47 -13.19
N VAL A 104 3.40 -1.34 -12.64
CA VAL A 104 3.27 -2.76 -13.05
C VAL A 104 2.74 -2.87 -14.48
N LYS A 105 1.69 -2.10 -14.80
CA LYS A 105 1.08 -2.06 -16.14
C LYS A 105 2.08 -1.63 -17.23
N ASN A 106 3.00 -0.73 -16.89
CA ASN A 106 4.04 -0.24 -17.80
C ASN A 106 5.39 -0.96 -17.65
N GLY A 107 5.44 -2.03 -16.86
CA GLY A 107 6.64 -2.83 -16.62
C GLY A 107 7.12 -3.61 -17.84
N ARG A 108 8.36 -4.10 -17.76
CA ARG A 108 9.01 -4.91 -18.81
C ARG A 108 9.97 -5.91 -18.17
N TYR A 109 10.21 -7.02 -18.86
CA TYR A 109 11.19 -8.04 -18.44
C TYR A 109 10.97 -8.56 -17.00
N GLY A 110 9.70 -8.70 -16.58
CA GLY A 110 9.36 -9.19 -15.25
C GLY A 110 9.49 -8.16 -14.13
N THR A 111 9.81 -6.90 -14.45
CA THR A 111 10.02 -5.81 -13.48
C THR A 111 9.04 -4.67 -13.74
N LEU A 112 8.49 -4.08 -12.68
CA LEU A 112 7.67 -2.86 -12.81
C LEU A 112 8.52 -1.69 -13.33
N ASN A 113 7.90 -0.73 -14.00
CA ASN A 113 8.57 0.48 -14.45
C ASN A 113 8.17 1.66 -13.54
N PRO A 114 8.98 2.04 -12.53
CA PRO A 114 8.64 3.16 -11.65
C PRO A 114 8.75 4.53 -12.35
N ASN A 115 9.42 4.59 -13.50
CA ASN A 115 9.63 5.79 -14.30
C ASN A 115 8.63 5.89 -15.47
N PHE A 116 7.48 5.21 -15.40
CA PHE A 116 6.49 5.18 -16.49
C PHE A 116 5.99 6.57 -16.92
N ASN A 117 6.08 7.56 -16.05
CA ASN A 117 5.66 8.94 -16.28
C ASN A 117 6.83 9.90 -16.54
N SER A 118 8.08 9.43 -16.57
CA SER A 118 9.21 10.29 -16.89
C SER A 118 9.17 10.63 -18.38
N LYS A 119 9.11 11.92 -18.71
CA LYS A 119 9.48 12.35 -20.07
C LYS A 119 10.95 11.98 -20.25
N VAL A 120 11.25 11.21 -21.31
CA VAL A 120 12.64 11.00 -21.74
C VAL A 120 13.24 12.40 -21.91
N LEU A 121 14.25 12.71 -21.11
CA LEU A 121 15.00 13.96 -21.19
C LEU A 121 15.73 14.04 -22.54
#